data_AF-A0A933EVT5-F1
#
_entry.id   AF-A0A933EVT5-F1
#
_cell.length_a   1.000
_cell.length_b   1.000
_cell.length_c   1.000
_cell.angle_alpha   90.00
_cell.angle_beta   90.00
_cell.angle_gamma   90.00
#
_symmetry.space_group_name_H-M   'P 1'
#
loop_
_entity.id
_entity.type
_entity.pdbx_description
1 polymer ?
#
loop_
_entity_poly.entity_id
_entity_poly.type
_entity_poly.pdbx_seq_one_letter_code
_entity_poly.pdbx_strand_id
1 'polypeptide(L)' 'MTLVFPQELITEPVVFTMAKKFDIMPNIRKARVTETVGEMTLELEGTEENLDSGVRYLRTRGVKVEPVAGESAL' A
#
# COMPACT_ATOMS: atom_id res chain seq x y z
N MET A 1 -7.10 0.25 -3.57
CA MET A 1 -5.98 -0.49 -4.20
C MET A 1 -5.66 -1.77 -3.44
N THR A 2 -4.99 -2.73 -4.09
CA THR A 2 -4.48 -3.97 -3.50
C THR A 2 -2.96 -3.97 -3.51
N LEU A 3 -2.37 -4.29 -2.37
CA LEU A 3 -0.94 -4.48 -2.14
C LEU A 3 -0.65 -5.97 -1.99
N VAL A 4 0.35 -6.47 -2.71
CA VAL A 4 0.91 -7.81 -2.50
C VAL A 4 2.37 -7.65 -2.11
N PHE A 5 2.69 -8.16 -0.92
CA PHE A 5 4.01 -8.05 -0.32
C PHE A 5 4.83 -9.30 -0.66
N PRO A 6 6.08 -9.15 -1.11
CA PRO A 6 7.02 -10.26 -1.13
C PRO A 6 7.31 -10.72 0.30
N GLN A 7 7.73 -11.98 0.47
CA GLN A 7 7.80 -12.63 1.77
C GLN A 7 8.70 -11.88 2.76
N GLU A 8 9.83 -11.37 2.29
CA GLU A 8 10.81 -10.62 3.08
C GLU A 8 10.27 -9.28 3.61
N LEU A 9 9.17 -8.76 3.07
CA LEU A 9 8.55 -7.52 3.53
C LEU A 9 7.37 -7.73 4.46
N ILE A 10 6.93 -8.97 4.70
CA ILE A 10 5.78 -9.27 5.56
C ILE A 10 6.01 -8.76 7.00
N THR A 11 7.25 -8.86 7.50
CA THR A 11 7.63 -8.41 8.85
C THR A 11 8.10 -6.97 8.90
N GLU A 12 8.14 -6.27 7.77
CA GLU A 12 8.62 -4.90 7.67
C GLU A 12 7.46 -3.90 7.83
N PRO A 13 7.65 -2.73 8.48
CA PRO A 13 6.59 -1.75 8.72
C PRO A 13 6.31 -0.89 7.48
N VAL A 14 6.28 -1.48 6.29
CA VAL A 14 6.31 -0.77 5.00
C VAL A 14 5.14 0.22 4.86
N VAL A 15 3.93 -0.19 5.24
CA VAL A 15 2.73 0.66 5.19
C VAL A 15 2.83 1.82 6.17
N PHE A 16 3.29 1.57 7.40
CA PHE A 16 3.49 2.63 8.38
C PHE A 16 4.58 3.62 7.96
N THR A 17 5.70 3.14 7.42
CA THR A 17 6.75 4.02 6.89
C THR A 17 6.24 4.89 5.75
N MET A 18 5.43 4.34 4.84
CA MET A 18 4.78 5.09 3.78
C MET A 18 3.85 6.17 4.36
N ALA A 19 2.93 5.77 5.24
CA ALA A 19 1.97 6.67 5.87
C ALA A 19 2.65 7.86 6.57
N LYS A 20 3.68 7.58 7.38
CA LYS A 20 4.42 8.60 8.13
C LYS A 20 5.29 9.48 7.25
N LYS A 21 5.95 8.90 6.23
CA LYS A 21 6.91 9.64 5.39
C LYS A 21 6.21 10.59 4.42
N PHE A 22 5.05 10.19 3.92
CA PHE A 22 4.33 10.93 2.88
C PHE A 22 3.03 11.54 3.39
N ASP A 23 2.76 11.54 4.69
CA ASP A 23 1.52 12.09 5.27
C ASP A 23 0.26 11.55 4.55
N ILE A 24 0.17 10.22 4.52
CA ILE A 24 -0.94 9.49 3.89
C ILE A 24 -1.66 8.70 4.98
N MET A 25 -2.98 8.78 5.00
CA MET A 25 -3.83 7.97 5.87
C MET A 25 -4.30 6.71 5.12
N PRO A 26 -3.83 5.50 5.49
CA PRO A 26 -4.35 4.27 4.94
C PRO A 26 -5.63 3.83 5.65
N ASN A 27 -6.68 3.56 4.88
CA ASN A 27 -7.92 2.94 5.36
C ASN A 27 -7.99 1.48 4.89
N ILE A 28 -7.72 0.55 5.79
CA ILE A 28 -7.63 -0.88 5.46
C ILE A 28 -9.03 -1.47 5.33
N ARG A 29 -9.36 -1.99 4.14
CA ARG A 29 -10.63 -2.68 3.85
C ARG A 29 -10.56 -4.18 4.07
N LYS A 30 -9.42 -4.79 3.72
CA LYS A 30 -9.16 -6.23 3.90
C LYS A 30 -7.66 -6.44 4.08
N ALA A 31 -7.29 -7.38 4.94
CA ALA A 31 -5.91 -7.84 5.04
C ALA A 31 -5.87 -9.36 5.24
N ARG A 32 -4.94 -10.01 4.58
CA ARG A 32 -4.53 -11.39 4.83
C ARG A 32 -3.02 -11.40 5.02
N VAL A 33 -2.61 -11.60 6.27
CA VAL A 33 -1.19 -11.64 6.64
C VAL A 33 -0.92 -12.94 7.38
N THR A 34 0.00 -13.73 6.84
CA THR A 34 0.59 -14.93 7.46
C THR A 34 2.10 -14.84 7.29
N GLU A 35 2.84 -15.85 7.72
CA GLU A 35 4.31 -15.91 7.51
C GLU A 35 4.72 -15.90 6.03
N THR A 36 3.82 -16.30 5.12
CA THR A 36 4.12 -16.48 3.69
C THR A 36 3.20 -15.70 2.76
N VAL A 37 2.12 -15.13 3.28
CA VAL A 37 1.14 -14.36 2.51
C VAL A 37 1.06 -12.96 3.08
N GLY A 38 1.34 -11.95 2.27
CA GLY A 38 1.05 -10.56 2.58
C GLY A 38 0.18 -9.97 1.49
N GLU A 39 -1.12 -9.84 1.75
CA GLU A 39 -2.06 -9.18 0.84
C GLU A 39 -2.94 -8.20 1.62
N MET A 40 -3.11 -7.00 1.08
CA MET A 40 -3.93 -5.96 1.70
C MET A 40 -4.70 -5.18 0.66
N THR A 41 -5.99 -4.99 0.88
CA THR A 41 -6.81 -4.04 0.14
C THR A 41 -7.09 -2.83 1.03
N LEU A 42 -6.79 -1.64 0.52
CA LEU A 42 -6.91 -0.39 1.25
C LEU A 42 -7.23 0.79 0.34
N GLU A 43 -7.80 1.82 0.92
CA GLU A 43 -7.90 3.17 0.37
C GLU A 43 -6.79 4.04 0.97
N LEU A 44 -6.31 5.01 0.20
CA LEU A 44 -5.30 5.97 0.66
C LEU A 44 -5.89 7.37 0.56
N GLU A 45 -5.79 8.12 1.65
CA GLU A 45 -6.20 9.52 1.71
C GLU A 45 -4.96 10.40 1.93
N GLY A 46 -4.85 11.48 1.16
CA GLY A 46 -3.71 12.40 1.19
C GLY A 46 -3.78 13.36 0.00
N THR A 47 -2.80 14.25 -0.14
CA THR A 47 -2.67 15.07 -1.35
C THR A 47 -2.26 14.21 -2.55
N GLU A 48 -2.59 14.63 -3.76
CA GLU A 48 -2.22 13.90 -4.99
C GLU A 48 -0.70 13.65 -5.09
N GLU A 49 0.11 14.66 -4.76
CA GLU A 49 1.58 14.56 -4.73
C GLU A 49 2.07 13.51 -3.73
N ASN A 50 1.48 13.50 -2.53
CA ASN A 50 1.81 12.54 -1.50
C ASN A 50 1.42 11.13 -1.94
N LEU A 51 0.21 10.95 -2.45
CA LEU A 51 -0.29 9.66 -2.94
C LEU A 51 0.62 9.08 -4.04
N ASP A 52 1.02 9.87 -5.03
CA ASP A 52 1.95 9.42 -6.07
C ASP A 52 3.31 9.01 -5.47
N SER A 53 3.85 9.84 -4.58
CA SER A 53 5.12 9.56 -3.89
C SER A 53 5.06 8.29 -3.03
N GLY A 54 3.97 8.09 -2.30
CA GLY A 54 3.72 6.92 -1.47
C GLY A 54 3.56 5.64 -2.28
N VAL A 55 2.79 5.68 -3.37
CA VAL A 55 2.65 4.54 -4.29
C VAL A 55 3.99 4.20 -4.95
N ARG A 56 4.76 5.20 -5.37
CA ARG A 56 6.11 5.00 -5.92
C ARG A 56 7.06 4.37 -4.92
N TYR A 57 6.99 4.80 -3.65
CA TYR A 57 7.78 4.20 -2.57
C TYR A 57 7.43 2.72 -2.37
N LEU A 58 6.14 2.36 -2.32
CA LEU A 58 5.70 0.97 -2.20
C LEU A 58 6.26 0.11 -3.35
N ARG A 59 6.13 0.58 -4.59
CA ARG A 59 6.69 -0.09 -5.78
C ARG A 59 8.21 -0.24 -5.71
N THR A 60 8.92 0.80 -5.28
CA THR A 60 10.39 0.79 -5.15
C THR A 60 10.86 -0.20 -4.08
N ARG A 61 10.06 -0.40 -3.01
CA ARG A 61 10.33 -1.44 -2.01
C ARG A 61 10.12 -2.86 -2.55
N GLY A 62 9.44 -3.03 -3.68
CA GLY A 62 9.08 -4.33 -4.23
C GLY A 62 7.66 -4.78 -3.91
N VAL A 63 6.85 -3.94 -3.26
CA VAL A 63 5.42 -4.20 -3.06
C VAL A 63 4.71 -4.05 -4.40
N LYS A 64 3.99 -5.08 -4.82
CA LYS A 64 3.13 -5.00 -6.01
C LYS A 64 1.88 -4.20 -5.66
N VAL A 65 1.58 -3.17 -6.45
CA VAL A 65 0.44 -2.27 -6.25
C VAL A 65 -0.51 -2.40 -7.43
N GLU A 66 -1.73 -2.86 -7.18
CA GLU A 66 -2.79 -3.00 -8.18
C GLU A 66 -3.96 -2.08 -7.86
N PRO A 67 -4.51 -1.32 -8.82
CA PRO A 67 -5.77 -0.61 -8.63
C PRO A 67 -6.90 -1.61 -8.39
N VAL A 68 -7.90 -1.25 -7.59
CA VAL A 68 -9.11 -2.08 -7.46
C VAL A 68 -9.97 -1.79 -8.69
N ALA A 69 -10.27 -2.81 -9.49
CA ALA A 69 -11.16 -2.66 -10.63
C ALA A 69 -12.55 -2.21 -10.14
N GLY A 70 -12.93 -0.96 -10.47
CA GLY A 70 -14.22 -0.37 -10.09
C GLY A 70 -14.18 1.10 -9.71
N GLU A 71 -13.03 1.62 -9.30
CA GLU A 71 -12.81 3.06 -9.13
C GLU A 71 -12.00 3.56 -10.33
N SER A 72 -12.71 4.00 -11.38
CA SER A 72 -12.10 4.85 -12.39
C SER A 72 -11.49 6.05 -11.67
N ALA A 73 -10.20 6.27 -11.94
CA ALA A 73 -9.50 7.49 -11.57
C ALA A 73 -10.36 8.70 -11.94
N LEU A 74 -10.75 9.48 -10.93
CA LEU A 74 -11.07 10.89 -11.06
C LEU A 74 -9.83 11.66 -10.63
#